data_AF-A0A929EZE9-F1
#
_entry.id   AF-A0A929EZE9-F1
#
_cell.length_a   1.000
_cell.length_b   1.000
_cell.length_c   1.000
_cell.angle_alpha   90.00
_cell.angle_beta   90.00
_cell.angle_gamma   90.00
#
_symmetry.space_group_name_H-M   'P 1'
#
loop_
_entity.id
_entity.type
_entity.pdbx_description
1 polymer ?
#
loop_
_entity_poly.entity_id
_entity_poly.type
_entity_poly.pdbx_seq_one_letter_code
_entity_poly.pdbx_strand_id
1 'polypeptide(L)'
;MEIIAEHATLFLVLACIFGFFMAWGIGANDVANAMGTSVGSRALTIKQAILIAMVFEFLGAYLAGGEVTSTIRKGIIDADVMADSPELMVYGMMSALLAAGTWLMIASVKGWPVSTTHTIVGAIVGFASVGISVDAIHWGAVGKIVMSWVISPVMAGVLSFSLFMSVKILILDTEDPFHRAKKYIPIYMWMVGFMIAMVTLLKGLKHVGLDLDLGLGSTFANALPIATVIGLAVAGVGYMFLSRITETPDLDDRFDNVEKIFAILMVFTACAMAFAHGSNDVANAVGPLAAIASTVQSGGVIAAKSAMPWWILMVGGLGIVVGLATYGWKVIATVGRKITELTPSRGFAAELGAASTVVIASATGLPISTTHTLVGAVLGVGFARGIGAINLRTIGVIFMSWIITLPAGACLAIIFFFLFKGIFG
;
A
#
# COMPACT_ATOMS: atom_id res chain seq x y z
N MET A 1 0.77 -5.95 35.23
CA MET A 1 1.44 -7.25 34.91
C MET A 1 0.57 -8.48 35.19
N GLU A 2 -0.13 -8.58 36.33
CA GLU A 2 -1.02 -9.73 36.62
C GLU A 2 -2.11 -9.94 35.56
N ILE A 3 -2.78 -8.88 35.12
CA ILE A 3 -3.82 -8.93 34.07
C ILE A 3 -3.28 -9.52 32.75
N ILE A 4 -2.05 -9.15 32.36
CA ILE A 4 -1.43 -9.69 31.15
C ILE A 4 -1.17 -11.19 31.32
N ALA A 5 -0.70 -11.63 32.48
CA ALA A 5 -0.45 -13.04 32.74
C ALA A 5 -1.76 -13.85 32.77
N GLU A 6 -2.81 -13.31 33.38
CA GLU A 6 -4.11 -13.96 33.50
C GLU A 6 -4.83 -14.10 32.15
N HIS A 7 -4.75 -13.08 31.30
CA HIS A 7 -5.48 -13.03 30.02
C HIS A 7 -4.59 -13.19 28.79
N ALA A 8 -3.33 -13.62 28.95
CA ALA A 8 -2.33 -13.70 27.87
C ALA A 8 -2.86 -14.39 26.61
N THR A 9 -3.39 -15.62 26.76
CA THR A 9 -3.90 -16.41 25.64
C THR A 9 -5.09 -15.73 24.97
N LEU A 10 -5.99 -15.14 25.75
CA LEU A 10 -7.17 -14.46 25.24
C LEU A 10 -6.79 -13.21 24.45
N PHE A 11 -5.86 -12.39 24.96
CA PHE A 11 -5.36 -11.22 24.24
C PHE A 11 -4.66 -11.59 22.93
N LEU A 12 -3.89 -12.68 22.89
CA LEU A 12 -3.28 -13.15 21.65
C LEU A 12 -4.32 -13.60 20.62
N VAL A 13 -5.36 -14.32 21.05
CA VAL A 13 -6.45 -14.76 20.17
C VAL A 13 -7.23 -13.55 19.63
N LEU A 14 -7.63 -12.62 20.50
CA LEU A 14 -8.32 -11.39 20.09
C LEU A 14 -7.48 -10.53 19.17
N ALA A 15 -6.18 -10.38 19.47
CA ALA A 15 -5.25 -9.66 18.61
C ALA A 15 -5.16 -10.29 17.21
N CYS A 16 -5.09 -11.62 17.12
CA CYS A 16 -5.09 -12.31 15.83
C CYS A 16 -6.39 -12.08 15.06
N ILE A 17 -7.55 -12.15 15.74
CA ILE A 17 -8.86 -11.91 15.13
C ILE A 17 -8.98 -10.46 14.63
N PHE A 18 -8.63 -9.48 15.45
CA PHE A 18 -8.73 -8.06 15.08
C PHE A 18 -7.68 -7.66 14.04
N GLY A 19 -6.47 -8.22 14.13
CA GLY A 19 -5.41 -8.05 13.14
C GLY A 19 -5.81 -8.62 11.78
N PHE A 20 -6.38 -9.82 11.77
CA PHE A 20 -6.93 -10.42 10.56
C PHE A 20 -8.11 -9.59 10.01
N PHE A 21 -9.00 -9.10 10.86
CA PHE A 21 -10.13 -8.27 10.46
C PHE A 21 -9.69 -6.93 9.86
N MET A 22 -8.68 -6.29 10.44
CA MET A 22 -8.05 -5.09 9.88
C MET A 22 -7.40 -5.38 8.52
N ALA A 23 -6.63 -6.47 8.42
CA ALA A 23 -6.02 -6.91 7.16
C ALA A 23 -7.06 -7.24 6.08
N TRP A 24 -8.16 -7.87 6.46
CA TRP A 24 -9.32 -8.07 5.60
C TRP A 24 -9.91 -6.74 5.11
N GLY A 25 -10.05 -5.76 6.00
CA GLY A 25 -10.50 -4.41 5.66
C GLY A 25 -9.58 -3.72 4.65
N ILE A 26 -8.26 -3.86 4.80
CA ILE A 26 -7.25 -3.37 3.86
C ILE A 26 -7.45 -4.00 2.48
N GLY A 27 -7.51 -5.33 2.40
CA GLY A 27 -7.71 -6.01 1.12
C GLY A 27 -9.06 -5.71 0.45
N ALA A 28 -10.11 -5.50 1.25
CA ALA A 28 -11.44 -5.16 0.75
C ALA A 28 -11.53 -3.73 0.19
N ASN A 29 -10.84 -2.76 0.81
CA ASN A 29 -10.91 -1.35 0.41
C ASN A 29 -9.84 -0.98 -0.61
N ASP A 30 -8.59 -1.27 -0.29
CA ASP A 30 -7.46 -0.60 -0.91
C ASP A 30 -6.97 -1.30 -2.19
N VAL A 31 -7.51 -2.47 -2.53
CA VAL A 31 -7.27 -3.10 -3.84
C VAL A 31 -7.64 -2.20 -5.02
N ALA A 32 -8.60 -1.31 -4.82
CA ALA A 32 -8.96 -0.33 -5.82
C ALA A 32 -7.80 0.64 -6.12
N ASN A 33 -6.89 0.84 -5.18
CA ASN A 33 -5.68 1.63 -5.35
C ASN A 33 -4.62 0.91 -6.20
N ALA A 34 -4.59 -0.43 -6.16
CA ALA A 34 -3.65 -1.20 -6.96
C ALA A 34 -4.19 -1.55 -8.36
N MET A 35 -5.49 -1.83 -8.47
CA MET A 35 -6.10 -2.41 -9.67
C MET A 35 -7.18 -1.53 -10.32
N GLY A 36 -7.62 -0.46 -9.67
CA GLY A 36 -8.71 0.38 -10.17
C GLY A 36 -8.40 1.02 -11.52
N THR A 37 -7.15 1.44 -11.72
CA THR A 37 -6.63 1.98 -12.98
C THR A 37 -6.61 0.94 -14.09
N SER A 38 -6.13 -0.27 -13.80
CA SER A 38 -6.06 -1.40 -14.75
C SER A 38 -7.42 -1.92 -15.19
N VAL A 39 -8.40 -1.94 -14.29
CA VAL A 39 -9.77 -2.28 -14.63
C VAL A 39 -10.48 -1.12 -15.32
N GLY A 40 -10.25 0.11 -14.88
CA GLY A 40 -10.83 1.32 -15.47
C GLY A 40 -10.41 1.54 -16.93
N SER A 41 -9.15 1.21 -17.26
CA SER A 41 -8.62 1.25 -18.63
C SER A 41 -9.03 0.09 -19.51
N ARG A 42 -9.76 -0.89 -18.96
CA ARG A 42 -10.14 -2.15 -19.61
C ARG A 42 -8.94 -3.02 -20.01
N ALA A 43 -7.75 -2.77 -19.46
CA ALA A 43 -6.60 -3.66 -19.64
C ALA A 43 -6.81 -5.01 -18.92
N LEU A 44 -7.48 -5.00 -17.77
CA LEU A 44 -7.81 -6.19 -16.99
C LEU A 44 -9.31 -6.27 -16.69
N THR A 45 -9.83 -7.49 -16.66
CA THR A 45 -11.14 -7.75 -16.06
C THR A 45 -11.04 -7.75 -14.54
N ILE A 46 -12.16 -7.49 -13.84
CA ILE A 46 -12.21 -7.54 -12.36
C ILE A 46 -11.69 -8.88 -11.82
N LYS A 47 -12.05 -10.00 -12.48
CA LYS A 47 -11.59 -11.34 -12.07
C LYS A 47 -10.07 -11.48 -12.17
N GLN A 48 -9.48 -11.04 -13.28
CA GLN A 48 -8.02 -11.07 -13.47
C GLN A 48 -7.31 -10.16 -12.47
N ALA A 49 -7.82 -8.95 -12.27
CA ALA A 49 -7.29 -8.00 -11.29
C ALA A 49 -7.25 -8.58 -9.88
N ILE A 50 -8.34 -9.24 -9.43
CA ILE A 50 -8.39 -9.88 -8.10
C ILE A 50 -7.37 -11.02 -8.00
N LEU A 51 -7.26 -11.89 -9.01
CA LEU A 51 -6.30 -13.00 -9.00
C LEU A 51 -4.85 -12.50 -8.92
N ILE A 52 -4.50 -11.48 -9.71
CA ILE A 52 -3.17 -10.87 -9.70
C ILE A 52 -2.92 -10.21 -8.34
N ALA A 53 -3.89 -9.43 -7.84
CA ALA A 53 -3.76 -8.74 -6.57
C ALA A 53 -3.53 -9.73 -5.42
N MET A 54 -4.29 -10.83 -5.34
CA MET A 54 -4.10 -11.83 -4.28
C MET A 54 -2.68 -12.38 -4.22
N VAL A 55 -2.02 -12.60 -5.36
CA VAL A 55 -0.65 -13.09 -5.40
C VAL A 55 0.33 -11.98 -5.01
N PHE A 56 0.28 -10.84 -5.68
CA PHE A 56 1.30 -9.80 -5.51
C PHE A 56 1.16 -9.01 -4.21
N GLU A 57 -0.06 -8.77 -3.72
CA GLU A 57 -0.30 -8.18 -2.40
C GLU A 57 0.22 -9.10 -1.29
N PHE A 58 -0.04 -10.40 -1.38
CA PHE A 58 0.47 -11.37 -0.42
C PHE A 58 2.00 -11.43 -0.43
N LEU A 59 2.60 -11.48 -1.62
CA LEU A 59 4.06 -11.47 -1.76
C LEU A 59 4.67 -10.17 -1.23
N GLY A 60 4.07 -9.01 -1.54
CA GLY A 60 4.50 -7.72 -1.03
C GLY A 60 4.42 -7.65 0.49
N ALA A 61 3.29 -8.06 1.05
CA ALA A 61 3.04 -8.10 2.48
C ALA A 61 4.02 -9.03 3.21
N TYR A 62 4.19 -10.26 2.72
CA TYR A 62 5.02 -11.25 3.38
C TYR A 62 6.51 -10.98 3.22
N LEU A 63 6.95 -10.63 2.00
CA LEU A 63 8.36 -10.41 1.74
C LEU A 63 8.79 -9.05 2.27
N ALA A 64 8.10 -7.95 1.94
CA ALA A 64 8.62 -6.60 2.17
C ALA A 64 7.90 -5.81 3.29
N GLY A 65 6.91 -6.38 3.97
CA GLY A 65 6.08 -5.71 4.97
C GLY A 65 6.72 -5.40 6.33
N GLY A 66 7.84 -6.05 6.67
CA GLY A 66 8.43 -5.97 8.01
C GLY A 66 8.97 -4.58 8.43
N GLU A 67 9.43 -3.77 7.47
CA GLU A 67 10.15 -2.52 7.77
C GLU A 67 9.23 -1.40 8.28
N VAL A 68 8.13 -1.12 7.55
CA VAL A 68 7.15 -0.07 7.88
C VAL A 68 6.46 -0.36 9.21
N THR A 69 6.33 -1.65 9.54
CA THR A 69 5.73 -2.13 10.78
C THR A 69 6.45 -1.62 12.03
N SER A 70 7.78 -1.44 11.96
CA SER A 70 8.57 -0.92 13.08
C SER A 70 8.20 0.53 13.46
N THR A 71 7.84 1.33 12.46
CA THR A 71 7.44 2.74 12.62
C THR A 71 6.06 2.87 13.24
N ILE A 72 5.09 2.04 12.85
CA ILE A 72 3.74 2.08 13.46
C ILE A 72 3.79 1.63 14.92
N ARG A 73 4.62 0.63 15.23
CA ARG A 73 4.74 0.09 16.60
C ARG A 73 5.36 1.07 17.59
N LYS A 74 6.42 1.79 17.19
CA LYS A 74 7.23 2.63 18.12
C LYS A 74 7.17 4.12 17.83
N GLY A 75 6.71 4.49 16.64
CA GLY A 75 6.78 5.87 16.19
C GLY A 75 5.69 6.75 16.76
N ILE A 76 4.57 6.19 17.25
CA ILE A 76 3.40 7.01 17.59
C ILE A 76 3.22 7.21 19.09
N ILE A 77 3.40 6.15 19.89
CA ILE A 77 3.20 6.19 21.35
C ILE A 77 4.52 5.89 22.05
N ASP A 78 4.82 6.67 23.08
CA ASP A 78 5.93 6.46 23.99
C ASP A 78 5.63 5.25 24.90
N ALA A 79 6.44 4.21 24.75
CA ALA A 79 6.31 2.98 25.52
C ALA A 79 6.63 3.19 27.01
N ASP A 80 7.48 4.16 27.34
CA ASP A 80 7.97 4.37 28.71
C ASP A 80 6.86 4.90 29.62
N VAL A 81 5.89 5.65 29.07
CA VAL A 81 4.71 6.14 29.80
C VAL A 81 3.78 5.01 30.25
N MET A 82 3.87 3.84 29.62
CA MET A 82 3.07 2.65 29.96
C MET A 82 3.89 1.56 30.66
N ALA A 83 5.11 1.85 31.12
CA ALA A 83 5.96 0.85 31.77
C ALA A 83 5.28 0.20 32.99
N ASP A 84 4.54 0.99 33.77
CA ASP A 84 3.81 0.52 34.96
C ASP A 84 2.41 -0.05 34.64
N SER A 85 1.89 0.18 33.43
CA SER A 85 0.54 -0.25 33.01
C SER A 85 0.53 -0.81 31.57
N PRO A 86 1.31 -1.88 31.31
CA PRO A 86 1.47 -2.43 29.96
C PRO A 86 0.17 -2.97 29.35
N GLU A 87 -0.83 -3.30 30.17
CA GLU A 87 -2.17 -3.69 29.71
C GLU A 87 -2.87 -2.58 28.90
N LEU A 88 -2.59 -1.30 29.18
CA LEU A 88 -3.17 -0.19 28.42
C LEU A 88 -2.68 -0.17 26.97
N MET A 89 -1.43 -0.56 26.71
CA MET A 89 -0.92 -0.73 25.36
C MET A 89 -1.69 -1.82 24.62
N VAL A 90 -1.98 -2.93 25.30
CA VAL A 90 -2.73 -4.06 24.72
C VAL A 90 -4.16 -3.65 24.39
N TYR A 91 -4.87 -2.99 25.31
CA TYR A 91 -6.22 -2.47 25.06
C TYR A 91 -6.24 -1.45 23.93
N GLY A 92 -5.28 -0.53 23.93
CA GLY A 92 -5.11 0.48 22.90
C GLY A 92 -4.96 -0.10 21.51
N MET A 93 -4.01 -1.01 21.33
CA MET A 93 -3.73 -1.61 20.03
C MET A 93 -4.86 -2.53 19.55
N MET A 94 -5.52 -3.27 20.45
CA MET A 94 -6.73 -4.04 20.10
C MET A 94 -7.87 -3.12 19.64
N SER A 95 -8.06 -2.00 20.35
CA SER A 95 -9.06 -0.98 20.00
C SER A 95 -8.76 -0.36 18.65
N ALA A 96 -7.49 -0.06 18.36
CA ALA A 96 -7.08 0.53 17.10
C ALA A 96 -7.36 -0.42 15.91
N LEU A 97 -7.01 -1.71 16.05
CA LEU A 97 -7.30 -2.72 15.04
C LEU A 97 -8.80 -2.89 14.79
N LEU A 98 -9.59 -3.00 15.87
CA LEU A 98 -11.04 -3.19 15.77
C LEU A 98 -11.73 -1.94 15.19
N ALA A 99 -11.32 -0.74 15.62
CA ALA A 99 -11.83 0.54 15.12
C ALA A 99 -11.55 0.71 13.63
N ALA A 100 -10.29 0.52 13.23
CA ALA A 100 -9.89 0.68 11.85
C ALA A 100 -10.53 -0.38 10.94
N GLY A 101 -10.56 -1.65 11.36
CA GLY A 101 -11.26 -2.71 10.64
C GLY A 101 -12.75 -2.43 10.47
N THR A 102 -13.41 -1.93 11.52
CA THR A 102 -14.85 -1.59 11.47
C THR A 102 -15.13 -0.46 10.49
N TRP A 103 -14.33 0.62 10.53
CA TRP A 103 -14.48 1.72 9.59
C TRP A 103 -14.23 1.29 8.14
N LEU A 104 -13.20 0.48 7.89
CA LEU A 104 -12.89 -0.06 6.57
C LEU A 104 -13.97 -0.99 6.06
N MET A 105 -14.57 -1.81 6.92
CA MET A 105 -15.72 -2.62 6.56
C MET A 105 -16.89 -1.74 6.10
N ILE A 106 -17.24 -0.71 6.87
CA ILE A 106 -18.32 0.23 6.53
C ILE A 106 -18.03 0.91 5.18
N ALA A 107 -16.81 1.43 5.01
CA ALA A 107 -16.39 2.09 3.78
C ALA A 107 -16.45 1.14 2.58
N SER A 108 -15.95 -0.09 2.72
CA SER A 108 -15.91 -1.09 1.65
C SER A 108 -17.31 -1.57 1.25
N VAL A 109 -18.22 -1.77 2.22
CA VAL A 109 -19.63 -2.10 1.96
C VAL A 109 -20.30 -1.00 1.15
N LYS A 110 -19.98 0.27 1.44
CA LYS A 110 -20.52 1.44 0.72
C LYS A 110 -19.74 1.80 -0.55
N GLY A 111 -18.66 1.08 -0.87
CA GLY A 111 -17.81 1.35 -2.03
C GLY A 111 -17.01 2.65 -1.93
N TRP A 112 -16.75 3.15 -0.72
CA TRP A 112 -15.99 4.37 -0.48
C TRP A 112 -14.49 4.06 -0.43
N PRO A 113 -13.66 4.65 -1.32
CA PRO A 113 -12.22 4.57 -1.21
C PRO A 113 -11.77 5.45 -0.04
N VAL A 114 -11.21 4.85 0.99
CA VAL A 114 -10.71 5.56 2.17
C VAL A 114 -9.22 5.27 2.37
N SER A 115 -8.59 5.91 3.36
CA SER A 115 -7.19 5.67 3.71
C SER A 115 -7.10 4.78 4.94
N THR A 116 -6.59 3.56 4.77
CA THR A 116 -6.32 2.63 5.89
C THR A 116 -5.31 3.21 6.86
N THR A 117 -4.20 3.76 6.36
CA THR A 117 -3.14 4.40 7.15
C THR A 117 -3.67 5.55 8.00
N HIS A 118 -4.54 6.40 7.44
CA HIS A 118 -5.19 7.46 8.22
C HIS A 118 -6.07 6.90 9.34
N THR A 119 -6.84 5.86 9.02
CA THR A 119 -7.80 5.29 9.96
C THR A 119 -7.05 4.70 11.16
N ILE A 120 -5.98 3.93 10.93
CA ILE A 120 -5.21 3.32 12.02
C ILE A 120 -4.40 4.36 12.80
N VAL A 121 -3.77 5.34 12.15
CA VAL A 121 -3.04 6.41 12.85
C VAL A 121 -4.00 7.25 13.69
N GLY A 122 -5.16 7.61 13.15
CA GLY A 122 -6.21 8.31 13.88
C GLY A 122 -6.72 7.50 15.08
N ALA A 123 -6.92 6.20 14.90
CA ALA A 123 -7.30 5.30 15.98
C ALA A 123 -6.25 5.25 17.10
N ILE A 124 -4.97 5.12 16.75
CA ILE A 124 -3.85 5.10 17.70
C ILE A 124 -3.74 6.43 18.46
N VAL A 125 -3.73 7.56 17.74
CA VAL A 125 -3.69 8.89 18.36
C VAL A 125 -4.92 9.13 19.25
N GLY A 126 -6.10 8.69 18.81
CA GLY A 126 -7.36 8.85 19.54
C GLY A 126 -7.36 8.14 20.89
N PHE A 127 -7.10 6.82 20.91
CA PHE A 127 -7.07 6.10 22.18
C PHE A 127 -5.92 6.56 23.06
N ALA A 128 -4.75 6.89 22.50
CA ALA A 128 -3.60 7.31 23.30
C ALA A 128 -3.87 8.65 23.99
N SER A 129 -4.45 9.61 23.27
CA SER A 129 -4.74 10.95 23.80
C SER A 129 -5.74 10.91 24.96
N VAL A 130 -6.81 10.11 24.81
CA VAL A 130 -7.94 10.12 25.75
C VAL A 130 -7.83 9.01 26.80
N GLY A 131 -7.31 7.85 26.41
CA GLY A 131 -7.23 6.67 27.25
C GLY A 131 -5.96 6.58 28.10
N ILE A 132 -4.89 7.28 27.69
CA ILE A 132 -3.58 7.25 28.35
C ILE A 132 -3.17 8.67 28.76
N SER A 133 -2.64 9.45 27.82
CA SER A 133 -2.28 10.87 27.99
C SER A 133 -1.91 11.47 26.63
N VAL A 134 -2.18 12.76 26.46
CA VAL A 134 -1.73 13.55 25.29
C VAL A 134 -0.19 13.59 25.20
N ASP A 135 0.49 13.53 26.34
CA ASP A 135 1.96 13.54 26.43
C ASP A 135 2.58 12.18 26.07
N ALA A 136 1.79 11.10 26.07
CA ALA A 136 2.25 9.78 25.66
C ALA A 136 2.46 9.67 24.14
N ILE A 137 2.12 10.70 23.37
CA ILE A 137 2.22 10.71 21.91
C ILE A 137 3.50 11.39 21.46
N HIS A 138 4.25 10.72 20.59
CA HIS A 138 5.41 11.33 19.93
C HIS A 138 4.96 12.29 18.81
N TRP A 139 4.55 13.49 19.17
CA TRP A 139 4.04 14.51 18.23
C TRP A 139 4.99 14.83 17.08
N GLY A 140 6.32 14.77 17.30
CA GLY A 140 7.30 14.94 16.24
C GLY A 140 7.26 13.84 15.17
N ALA A 141 6.97 12.60 15.57
CA ALA A 141 6.83 11.49 14.65
C ALA A 141 5.45 11.49 13.97
N VAL A 142 4.37 11.82 14.68
CA VAL A 142 3.04 12.08 14.08
C VAL A 142 3.16 13.18 13.02
N GLY A 143 3.89 14.26 13.31
CA GLY A 143 4.18 15.32 12.35
C GLY A 143 4.87 14.82 11.07
N LYS A 144 5.87 13.94 11.19
CA LYS A 144 6.51 13.30 10.02
C LYS A 144 5.53 12.45 9.21
N ILE A 145 4.64 11.71 9.87
CA ILE A 145 3.58 10.92 9.22
C ILE A 145 2.63 11.85 8.46
N VAL A 146 2.14 12.91 9.10
CA VAL A 146 1.25 13.90 8.46
C VAL A 146 1.92 14.56 7.25
N MET A 147 3.21 14.93 7.36
CA MET A 147 3.98 15.47 6.23
C MET A 147 4.07 14.47 5.08
N SER A 148 4.23 13.18 5.38
CA SER A 148 4.29 12.13 4.36
C SER A 148 2.98 12.03 3.54
N TRP A 149 1.82 12.36 4.13
CA TRP A 149 0.52 12.34 3.46
C TRP A 149 0.34 13.47 2.43
N VAL A 150 1.15 14.52 2.53
CA VAL A 150 1.22 15.63 1.57
C VAL A 150 2.34 15.43 0.56
N ILE A 151 3.49 14.94 1.01
CA ILE A 151 4.66 14.74 0.14
C ILE A 151 4.44 13.57 -0.83
N SER A 152 3.83 12.46 -0.38
CA SER A 152 3.65 11.27 -1.22
C SER A 152 2.76 11.52 -2.45
N PRO A 153 1.61 12.21 -2.39
CA PRO A 153 0.80 12.47 -3.58
C PRO A 153 1.48 13.43 -4.55
N VAL A 154 2.22 14.41 -4.03
CA VAL A 154 2.99 15.36 -4.85
C VAL A 154 4.10 14.62 -5.58
N MET A 155 4.88 13.79 -4.87
CA MET A 155 5.95 13.00 -5.47
C MET A 155 5.39 12.04 -6.54
N ALA A 156 4.29 11.36 -6.24
CA ALA A 156 3.63 10.46 -7.19
C ALA A 156 3.10 11.19 -8.42
N GLY A 157 2.53 12.39 -8.24
CA GLY A 157 2.06 13.24 -9.32
C GLY A 157 3.20 13.76 -10.21
N VAL A 158 4.34 14.14 -9.62
CA VAL A 158 5.52 14.55 -10.39
C VAL A 158 6.09 13.36 -11.17
N LEU A 159 6.27 12.21 -10.52
CA LEU A 159 6.79 11.01 -11.19
C LEU A 159 5.86 10.54 -12.30
N SER A 160 4.56 10.49 -12.08
CA SER A 160 3.59 10.07 -13.10
C SER A 160 3.50 11.08 -14.25
N PHE A 161 3.58 12.39 -13.97
CA PHE A 161 3.67 13.42 -14.99
C PHE A 161 4.92 13.23 -15.86
N SER A 162 6.10 13.06 -15.24
CA SER A 162 7.35 12.84 -15.96
C SER A 162 7.32 11.56 -16.80
N LEU A 163 6.79 10.46 -16.25
CA LEU A 163 6.62 9.19 -16.96
C LEU A 163 5.68 9.37 -18.16
N PHE A 164 4.53 10.01 -17.97
CA PHE A 164 3.59 10.23 -19.06
C PHE A 164 4.14 11.18 -20.13
N MET A 165 4.86 12.24 -19.74
CA MET A 165 5.55 13.11 -20.69
C MET A 165 6.62 12.37 -21.49
N SER A 166 7.35 11.44 -20.86
CA SER A 166 8.32 10.60 -21.58
C SER A 166 7.62 9.69 -22.60
N VAL A 167 6.48 9.10 -22.25
CA VAL A 167 5.65 8.29 -23.16
C VAL A 167 5.13 9.14 -24.32
N LYS A 168 4.64 10.35 -24.01
CA LYS A 168 4.13 11.27 -25.01
C LYS A 168 5.21 11.65 -26.04
N ILE A 169 6.38 12.08 -25.57
CA ILE A 169 7.48 12.53 -26.43
C ILE A 169 8.12 11.37 -27.20
N LEU A 170 8.32 10.22 -26.56
CA LEU A 170 9.07 9.11 -27.15
C LEU A 170 8.20 8.20 -28.03
N ILE A 171 6.90 8.12 -27.77
CA ILE A 171 5.99 7.16 -28.41
C ILE A 171 4.82 7.86 -29.09
N LEU A 172 3.98 8.60 -28.36
CA LEU A 172 2.67 9.05 -28.88
C LEU A 172 2.78 10.18 -29.91
N ASP A 173 3.65 11.17 -29.67
CA ASP A 173 3.86 12.33 -30.56
C ASP A 173 4.97 12.02 -31.58
N THR A 174 4.86 10.89 -32.26
CA THR A 174 5.84 10.47 -33.27
C THR A 174 5.17 10.06 -34.58
N GLU A 175 5.95 10.04 -35.65
CA GLU A 175 5.46 9.65 -36.97
C GLU A 175 4.98 8.20 -37.05
N ASP A 176 5.51 7.29 -36.21
CA ASP A 176 5.11 5.88 -36.09
C ASP A 176 5.05 5.42 -34.62
N PRO A 177 3.92 5.70 -33.93
CA PRO A 177 3.76 5.35 -32.53
C PRO A 177 3.80 3.84 -32.25
N PHE A 178 3.39 2.99 -33.19
CA PHE A 178 3.31 1.55 -32.98
C PHE A 178 4.71 0.92 -32.89
N HIS A 179 5.59 1.23 -33.86
CA HIS A 179 6.98 0.75 -33.81
C HIS A 179 7.75 1.36 -32.64
N ARG A 180 7.50 2.63 -32.32
CA ARG A 180 8.10 3.30 -31.16
C ARG A 180 7.64 2.63 -29.86
N ALA A 181 6.37 2.28 -29.74
CA ALA A 181 5.85 1.55 -28.58
C ALA A 181 6.59 0.22 -28.38
N LYS A 182 6.75 -0.59 -29.43
CA LYS A 182 7.52 -1.85 -29.35
C LYS A 182 8.98 -1.66 -28.94
N LYS A 183 9.60 -0.53 -29.30
CA LYS A 183 10.99 -0.21 -28.98
C LYS A 183 11.16 0.27 -27.52
N TYR A 184 10.28 1.15 -27.04
CA TYR A 184 10.45 1.82 -25.74
C TYR A 184 9.72 1.15 -24.58
N ILE A 185 8.62 0.42 -24.82
CA ILE A 185 7.89 -0.29 -23.76
C ILE A 185 8.73 -1.31 -22.99
N PRO A 186 9.64 -2.09 -23.63
CA PRO A 186 10.55 -2.96 -22.90
C PRO A 186 11.43 -2.22 -21.87
N ILE A 187 11.78 -0.95 -22.11
CA ILE A 187 12.55 -0.13 -21.16
C ILE A 187 11.71 0.18 -19.92
N TYR A 188 10.43 0.51 -20.11
CA TYR A 188 9.52 0.69 -18.98
C TYR A 188 9.28 -0.61 -18.21
N MET A 189 9.18 -1.76 -18.90
CA MET A 189 9.11 -3.08 -18.25
C MET A 189 10.37 -3.40 -17.45
N TRP A 190 11.54 -3.00 -17.94
CA TRP A 190 12.80 -3.10 -17.20
C TRP A 190 12.72 -2.29 -15.90
N MET A 191 12.25 -1.04 -15.95
CA MET A 191 12.11 -0.19 -14.76
C MET A 191 11.18 -0.82 -13.71
N VAL A 192 10.07 -1.42 -14.16
CA VAL A 192 9.12 -2.13 -13.30
C VAL A 192 9.80 -3.30 -12.59
N GLY A 193 10.46 -4.19 -13.36
CA GLY A 193 11.15 -5.35 -12.80
C GLY A 193 12.28 -4.96 -11.87
N PHE A 194 13.07 -3.96 -12.24
CA PHE A 194 14.14 -3.40 -11.42
C PHE A 194 13.61 -2.88 -10.08
N MET A 195 12.51 -2.12 -10.09
CA MET A 195 11.91 -1.54 -8.88
C MET A 195 11.42 -2.62 -7.91
N ILE A 196 10.65 -3.61 -8.38
CA ILE A 196 10.16 -4.72 -7.53
C ILE A 196 11.35 -5.49 -6.95
N ALA A 197 12.34 -5.80 -7.79
CA ALA A 197 13.53 -6.54 -7.37
C ALA A 197 14.32 -5.76 -6.31
N MET A 198 14.56 -4.46 -6.52
CA MET A 198 15.27 -3.61 -5.54
C MET A 198 14.59 -3.64 -4.18
N VAL A 199 13.28 -3.49 -4.11
CA VAL A 199 12.55 -3.51 -2.83
C VAL A 199 12.63 -4.86 -2.15
N THR A 200 12.43 -5.92 -2.93
CA THR A 200 12.50 -7.29 -2.42
C THR A 200 13.89 -7.59 -1.88
N LEU A 201 14.94 -7.20 -2.60
CA LEU A 201 16.34 -7.44 -2.23
C LEU A 201 16.78 -6.63 -1.00
N LEU A 202 16.44 -5.34 -0.95
CA LEU A 202 16.87 -4.47 0.15
C LEU A 202 16.17 -4.78 1.47
N LYS A 203 14.96 -5.33 1.41
CA LYS A 203 14.09 -5.46 2.59
C LYS A 203 13.59 -6.85 2.85
N GLY A 204 13.15 -7.53 1.81
CA GLY A 204 12.48 -8.81 2.00
C GLY A 204 13.41 -9.94 2.36
N LEU A 205 14.62 -9.96 1.79
CA LEU A 205 15.59 -10.99 2.17
C LEU A 205 16.12 -10.86 3.60
N LYS A 206 16.09 -9.65 4.21
CA LYS A 206 16.46 -9.47 5.63
C LYS A 206 15.52 -10.22 6.58
N HIS A 207 14.25 -10.35 6.23
CA HIS A 207 13.28 -11.14 7.01
C HIS A 207 13.43 -12.65 6.80
N VAL A 208 13.95 -13.07 5.64
CA VAL A 208 14.15 -14.47 5.28
C VAL A 208 15.54 -14.98 5.73
N GLY A 209 16.39 -14.13 6.30
CA GLY A 209 17.72 -14.49 6.80
C GLY A 209 18.75 -14.72 5.69
N LEU A 210 18.50 -14.18 4.50
CA LEU A 210 19.39 -14.29 3.34
C LEU A 210 20.15 -12.97 3.17
N ASP A 211 21.34 -12.86 3.75
CA ASP A 211 22.23 -11.74 3.47
C ASP A 211 23.01 -12.01 2.18
N LEU A 212 22.59 -11.34 1.10
CA LEU A 212 23.31 -11.34 -0.17
C LEU A 212 24.50 -10.39 -0.06
N ASP A 213 25.66 -10.94 0.26
CA ASP A 213 26.92 -10.20 0.19
C ASP A 213 27.72 -10.58 -1.07
N LEU A 214 27.72 -9.68 -2.05
CA LEU A 214 28.55 -9.77 -3.26
C LEU A 214 29.91 -9.09 -3.07
N GLY A 215 30.23 -8.60 -1.86
CA GLY A 215 31.50 -7.94 -1.56
C GLY A 215 31.59 -6.50 -2.10
N LEU A 216 30.47 -5.88 -2.49
CA LEU A 216 30.44 -4.51 -3.04
C LEU A 216 30.30 -3.42 -1.97
N GLY A 217 30.50 -3.76 -0.69
CA GLY A 217 30.63 -2.82 0.42
C GLY A 217 29.32 -2.24 0.98
N SER A 218 28.17 -2.40 0.30
CA SER A 218 26.85 -2.04 0.86
C SER A 218 25.73 -2.94 0.34
N THR A 219 24.66 -3.10 1.13
CA THR A 219 23.46 -3.86 0.73
C THR A 219 22.85 -3.31 -0.56
N PHE A 220 22.93 -1.99 -0.77
CA PHE A 220 22.47 -1.35 -1.99
C PHE A 220 23.32 -1.73 -3.20
N ALA A 221 24.64 -1.66 -3.06
CA ALA A 221 25.56 -2.04 -4.14
C ALA A 221 25.44 -3.54 -4.49
N ASN A 222 25.17 -4.40 -3.51
CA ASN A 222 24.92 -5.83 -3.73
C ASN A 222 23.57 -6.08 -4.43
N ALA A 223 22.51 -5.34 -4.07
CA ALA A 223 21.19 -5.50 -4.66
C ALA A 223 21.09 -4.99 -6.11
N LEU A 224 21.82 -3.91 -6.44
CA LEU A 224 21.76 -3.24 -7.74
C LEU A 224 22.01 -4.13 -8.96
N PRO A 225 23.08 -4.95 -9.03
CA PRO A 225 23.32 -5.81 -10.19
C PRO A 225 22.25 -6.90 -10.32
N ILE A 226 21.82 -7.51 -9.21
CA ILE A 226 20.78 -8.55 -9.22
C ILE A 226 19.45 -7.95 -9.69
N ALA A 227 19.05 -6.78 -9.16
CA ALA A 227 17.84 -6.11 -9.58
C ALA A 227 17.87 -5.70 -11.06
N THR A 228 19.04 -5.29 -11.56
CA THR A 228 19.25 -4.95 -12.96
C THR A 228 19.05 -6.17 -13.86
N VAL A 229 19.62 -7.33 -13.49
CA VAL A 229 19.46 -8.61 -14.21
C VAL A 229 18.00 -9.06 -14.20
N ILE A 230 17.32 -8.98 -13.04
CA ILE A 230 15.88 -9.31 -12.95
C ILE A 230 15.06 -8.36 -13.82
N GLY A 231 15.35 -7.06 -13.80
CA GLY A 231 14.71 -6.07 -14.68
C GLY A 231 14.90 -6.43 -16.16
N LEU A 232 16.10 -6.84 -16.57
CA LEU A 232 16.39 -7.26 -17.95
C LEU A 232 15.63 -8.52 -18.33
N ALA A 233 15.49 -9.48 -17.40
CA ALA A 233 14.69 -10.68 -17.62
C ALA A 233 13.20 -10.33 -17.81
N VAL A 234 12.65 -9.44 -16.99
CA VAL A 234 11.27 -8.95 -17.13
C VAL A 234 11.07 -8.23 -18.47
N ALA A 235 12.01 -7.38 -18.87
CA ALA A 235 11.98 -6.72 -20.17
C ALA A 235 12.08 -7.70 -21.34
N GLY A 236 12.91 -8.75 -21.23
CA GLY A 236 13.03 -9.80 -22.23
C GLY A 236 11.74 -10.59 -22.40
N VAL A 237 11.12 -11.01 -21.29
CA VAL A 237 9.81 -11.68 -21.29
C VAL A 237 8.74 -10.76 -21.89
N GLY A 238 8.73 -9.50 -21.48
CA GLY A 238 7.87 -8.47 -22.03
C GLY A 238 8.02 -8.32 -23.54
N TYR A 239 9.25 -8.18 -24.03
CA TYR A 239 9.57 -8.11 -25.45
C TYR A 239 9.06 -9.32 -26.24
N MET A 240 9.18 -10.53 -25.70
CA MET A 240 8.60 -11.72 -26.33
C MET A 240 7.08 -11.61 -26.49
N PHE A 241 6.36 -11.12 -25.48
CA PHE A 241 4.91 -10.90 -25.60
C PHE A 241 4.57 -9.79 -26.61
N LEU A 242 5.32 -8.69 -26.62
CA LEU A 242 5.10 -7.59 -27.58
C LEU A 242 5.39 -8.00 -29.02
N SER A 243 6.35 -8.89 -29.25
CA SER A 243 6.72 -9.37 -30.58
C SER A 243 5.58 -10.14 -31.28
N ARG A 244 4.66 -10.71 -30.50
CA ARG A 244 3.48 -11.45 -31.01
C ARG A 244 2.33 -10.55 -31.44
N ILE A 245 2.36 -9.25 -31.12
CA ILE A 245 1.32 -8.30 -31.52
C ILE A 245 1.63 -7.81 -32.95
N THR A 246 0.70 -8.00 -33.86
CA THR A 246 0.75 -7.44 -35.22
C THR A 246 -0.11 -6.19 -35.32
N GLU A 247 0.35 -5.22 -36.10
CA GLU A 247 -0.43 -4.02 -36.41
C GLU A 247 -1.62 -4.41 -37.31
N THR A 248 -2.83 -3.90 -37.01
CA THR A 248 -3.94 -4.00 -37.98
C THR A 248 -3.79 -2.87 -39.01
N PRO A 249 -4.00 -3.13 -40.32
CA PRO A 249 -3.71 -2.15 -41.36
C PRO A 249 -4.66 -0.94 -41.41
N ASP A 250 -5.72 -0.92 -40.59
CA ASP A 250 -6.74 0.11 -40.64
C ASP A 250 -6.25 1.41 -40.00
N LEU A 251 -6.40 2.54 -40.72
CA LEU A 251 -5.86 3.84 -40.33
C LEU A 251 -6.62 4.44 -39.12
N ASP A 252 -7.89 4.07 -38.96
CA ASP A 252 -8.73 4.52 -37.84
C ASP A 252 -8.34 3.84 -36.50
N ASP A 253 -7.64 2.68 -36.56
CA ASP A 253 -7.24 1.86 -35.40
C ASP A 253 -5.84 2.18 -34.85
N ARG A 254 -5.17 3.23 -35.37
CA ARG A 254 -3.76 3.51 -35.06
C ARG A 254 -3.49 3.65 -33.56
N PHE A 255 -4.34 4.41 -32.86
CA PHE A 255 -4.20 4.60 -31.41
C PHE A 255 -4.59 3.34 -30.63
N ASP A 256 -5.59 2.60 -31.11
CA ASP A 256 -6.04 1.36 -30.48
C ASP A 256 -4.95 0.27 -30.52
N ASN A 257 -4.18 0.21 -31.61
CA ASN A 257 -3.04 -0.69 -31.72
C ASN A 257 -1.91 -0.36 -30.73
N VAL A 258 -1.66 0.91 -30.48
CA VAL A 258 -0.69 1.36 -29.47
C VAL A 258 -1.19 1.01 -28.06
N GLU A 259 -2.47 1.27 -27.78
CA GLU A 259 -3.05 0.99 -26.46
C GLU A 259 -3.13 -0.52 -26.15
N LYS A 260 -3.23 -1.41 -27.16
CA LYS A 260 -3.06 -2.86 -26.98
C LYS A 260 -1.66 -3.22 -26.44
N ILE A 261 -0.62 -2.54 -26.90
CA ILE A 261 0.76 -2.75 -26.41
C ILE A 261 0.90 -2.23 -24.98
N PHE A 262 0.33 -1.05 -24.70
CA PHE A 262 0.29 -0.51 -23.33
C PHE A 262 -0.53 -1.37 -22.37
N ALA A 263 -1.58 -2.05 -22.82
CA ALA A 263 -2.35 -2.96 -21.98
C ALA A 263 -1.49 -4.11 -21.42
N ILE A 264 -0.53 -4.64 -22.21
CA ILE A 264 0.43 -5.64 -21.71
C ILE A 264 1.33 -5.04 -20.63
N LEU A 265 1.91 -3.87 -20.90
CA LEU A 265 2.75 -3.16 -19.93
C LEU A 265 1.99 -2.90 -18.62
N MET A 266 0.71 -2.57 -18.73
CA MET A 266 -0.15 -2.28 -17.59
C MET A 266 -0.32 -3.49 -16.67
N VAL A 267 -0.31 -4.72 -17.20
CA VAL A 267 -0.32 -5.93 -16.35
C VAL A 267 0.91 -5.97 -15.45
N PHE A 268 2.10 -5.63 -15.97
CA PHE A 268 3.33 -5.60 -15.18
C PHE A 268 3.31 -4.49 -14.12
N THR A 269 2.80 -3.30 -14.45
CA THR A 269 2.66 -2.23 -13.46
C THR A 269 1.60 -2.50 -12.41
N ALA A 270 0.50 -3.16 -12.77
CA ALA A 270 -0.51 -3.61 -11.82
C ALA A 270 0.09 -4.58 -10.79
N CYS A 271 0.94 -5.52 -11.25
CA CYS A 271 1.68 -6.42 -10.37
C CYS A 271 2.62 -5.64 -9.44
N ALA A 272 3.35 -4.66 -9.97
CA ALA A 272 4.24 -3.82 -9.18
C ALA A 272 3.51 -2.99 -8.13
N MET A 273 2.39 -2.37 -8.51
CA MET A 273 1.59 -1.56 -7.61
C MET A 273 0.97 -2.43 -6.51
N ALA A 274 0.42 -3.61 -6.85
CA ALA A 274 -0.10 -4.57 -5.87
C ALA A 274 0.98 -5.04 -4.89
N PHE A 275 2.20 -5.31 -5.37
CA PHE A 275 3.33 -5.66 -4.51
C PHE A 275 3.73 -4.50 -3.59
N ALA A 276 3.89 -3.30 -4.15
CA ALA A 276 4.26 -2.12 -3.39
C ALA A 276 3.21 -1.80 -2.31
N HIS A 277 1.94 -1.88 -2.69
CA HIS A 277 0.79 -1.70 -1.81
C HIS A 277 0.82 -2.69 -0.65
N GLY A 278 0.87 -4.00 -0.92
CA GLY A 278 0.93 -5.03 0.11
C GLY A 278 2.10 -4.84 1.07
N SER A 279 3.26 -4.41 0.57
CA SER A 279 4.44 -4.15 1.39
C SER A 279 4.31 -2.96 2.34
N ASN A 280 3.50 -1.95 1.99
CA ASN A 280 3.28 -0.77 2.84
C ASN A 280 2.12 -1.00 3.80
N ASP A 281 0.97 -1.45 3.27
CA ASP A 281 -0.29 -1.38 3.99
C ASP A 281 -0.50 -2.55 4.96
N VAL A 282 0.21 -3.68 4.78
CA VAL A 282 0.19 -4.77 5.77
C VAL A 282 0.61 -4.26 7.16
N ALA A 283 1.54 -3.29 7.22
CA ALA A 283 2.04 -2.71 8.46
C ALA A 283 0.93 -2.13 9.35
N ASN A 284 -0.15 -1.63 8.74
CA ASN A 284 -1.30 -1.06 9.43
C ASN A 284 -2.04 -2.11 10.28
N ALA A 285 -2.00 -3.38 9.89
CA ALA A 285 -2.57 -4.49 10.65
C ALA A 285 -1.52 -5.18 11.53
N VAL A 286 -0.33 -5.47 10.96
CA VAL A 286 0.68 -6.27 11.66
C VAL A 286 1.45 -5.47 12.73
N GLY A 287 1.50 -4.14 12.63
CA GLY A 287 2.17 -3.28 13.60
C GLY A 287 1.53 -3.34 14.98
N PRO A 288 0.24 -3.00 15.10
CA PRO A 288 -0.49 -3.14 16.36
C PRO A 288 -0.53 -4.59 16.84
N LEU A 289 -0.73 -5.57 15.95
CA LEU A 289 -0.71 -7.00 16.31
C LEU A 289 0.64 -7.41 16.92
N ALA A 290 1.75 -6.99 16.32
CA ALA A 290 3.09 -7.24 16.84
C ALA A 290 3.35 -6.54 18.16
N ALA A 291 2.83 -5.32 18.35
CA ALA A 291 2.89 -4.62 19.63
C ALA A 291 2.23 -5.48 20.72
N ILE A 292 0.99 -5.91 20.52
CA ILE A 292 0.25 -6.75 21.47
C ILE A 292 0.99 -8.06 21.74
N ALA A 293 1.36 -8.79 20.68
CA ALA A 293 2.02 -10.07 20.81
C ALA A 293 3.36 -9.96 21.56
N SER A 294 4.16 -8.94 21.26
CA SER A 294 5.43 -8.71 21.95
C SER A 294 5.26 -8.37 23.43
N THR A 295 4.29 -7.52 23.77
CA THR A 295 4.02 -7.15 25.16
C THR A 295 3.51 -8.34 25.96
N VAL A 296 2.59 -9.13 25.40
CA VAL A 296 2.02 -10.31 26.09
C VAL A 296 3.06 -11.41 26.26
N GLN A 297 3.82 -11.75 25.21
CA GLN A 297 4.84 -12.81 25.27
C GLN A 297 6.03 -12.46 26.17
N SER A 298 6.33 -11.16 26.32
CA SER A 298 7.38 -10.68 27.22
C SER A 298 6.90 -10.47 28.66
N GLY A 299 5.70 -10.95 29.02
CA GLY A 299 5.16 -10.81 30.37
C GLY A 299 4.84 -9.38 30.79
N GLY A 300 4.63 -8.47 29.83
CA GLY A 300 4.37 -7.04 30.07
C GLY A 300 5.53 -6.11 29.75
N VAL A 301 6.71 -6.62 29.38
CA VAL A 301 7.83 -5.76 28.96
C VAL A 301 7.60 -5.23 27.54
N ILE A 302 7.47 -3.92 27.38
CA ILE A 302 7.31 -3.27 26.07
C ILE A 302 8.70 -3.04 25.45
N ALA A 303 9.20 -4.05 24.72
CA ALA A 303 10.55 -3.97 24.16
C ALA A 303 10.69 -2.95 23.02
N ALA A 304 11.72 -2.08 23.13
CA ALA A 304 12.08 -1.10 22.11
C ALA A 304 12.64 -1.70 20.81
N LYS A 305 12.97 -2.99 20.74
CA LYS A 305 13.29 -3.74 19.50
C LYS A 305 12.87 -5.20 19.67
N SER A 306 12.01 -5.70 18.78
CA SER A 306 11.69 -7.12 18.64
C SER A 306 11.52 -7.39 17.16
N ALA A 307 12.13 -8.47 16.66
CA ALA A 307 11.94 -8.95 15.31
C ALA A 307 10.44 -9.23 15.06
N MET A 308 9.98 -9.04 13.82
CA MET A 308 8.62 -9.39 13.45
C MET A 308 8.53 -10.92 13.35
N PRO A 309 7.66 -11.58 14.11
CA PRO A 309 7.41 -12.99 13.93
C PRO A 309 6.82 -13.24 12.54
N TRP A 310 7.34 -14.24 11.82
CA TRP A 310 6.88 -14.60 10.47
C TRP A 310 5.37 -14.89 10.41
N TRP A 311 4.80 -15.45 11.49
CA TRP A 311 3.38 -15.78 11.57
C TRP A 311 2.49 -14.53 11.60
N ILE A 312 2.97 -13.40 12.13
CA ILE A 312 2.21 -12.14 12.14
C ILE A 312 2.06 -11.62 10.71
N LEU A 313 3.13 -11.64 9.92
CA LEU A 313 3.08 -11.29 8.49
C LEU A 313 2.15 -12.22 7.71
N MET A 314 2.10 -13.51 8.08
CA MET A 314 1.14 -14.47 7.49
C MET A 314 -0.31 -14.11 7.81
N VAL A 315 -0.62 -13.74 9.05
CA VAL A 315 -1.98 -13.29 9.42
C VAL A 315 -2.38 -12.05 8.61
N GLY A 316 -1.47 -11.08 8.48
CA GLY A 316 -1.70 -9.88 7.68
C GLY A 316 -1.90 -10.19 6.19
N GLY A 317 -0.98 -10.95 5.58
CA GLY A 317 -1.07 -11.31 4.16
C GLY A 317 -2.32 -12.12 3.82
N LEU A 318 -2.66 -13.12 4.64
CA LEU A 318 -3.87 -13.92 4.44
C LEU A 318 -5.14 -13.08 4.63
N GLY A 319 -5.17 -12.19 5.61
CA GLY A 319 -6.29 -11.26 5.80
C GLY A 319 -6.54 -10.41 4.56
N ILE A 320 -5.48 -9.81 3.99
CA ILE A 320 -5.56 -9.02 2.74
C ILE A 320 -6.14 -9.86 1.60
N VAL A 321 -5.64 -11.09 1.40
CA VAL A 321 -6.14 -12.02 0.36
C VAL A 321 -7.63 -12.34 0.54
N VAL A 322 -8.08 -12.59 1.76
CA VAL A 322 -9.50 -12.88 2.01
C VAL A 322 -10.37 -11.63 1.82
N GLY A 323 -9.88 -10.45 2.20
CA GLY A 323 -10.54 -9.16 1.93
C GLY A 323 -10.75 -8.92 0.43
N LEU A 324 -9.69 -9.13 -0.34
CA LEU A 324 -9.66 -9.05 -1.80
C LEU A 324 -10.72 -9.97 -2.43
N ALA A 325 -10.72 -11.24 -2.03
CA ALA A 325 -11.60 -12.25 -2.59
C ALA A 325 -13.09 -11.99 -2.30
N THR A 326 -13.40 -11.36 -1.18
CA THR A 326 -14.79 -11.20 -0.70
C THR A 326 -15.43 -9.86 -1.11
N TYR A 327 -14.76 -8.73 -0.85
CA TYR A 327 -15.34 -7.39 -1.05
C TYR A 327 -14.58 -6.50 -2.03
N GLY A 328 -13.35 -6.85 -2.41
CA GLY A 328 -12.51 -6.04 -3.28
C GLY A 328 -13.16 -5.62 -4.60
N TRP A 329 -14.00 -6.49 -5.18
CA TRP A 329 -14.69 -6.22 -6.45
C TRP A 329 -15.61 -4.99 -6.40
N LYS A 330 -16.25 -4.69 -5.26
CA LYS A 330 -17.19 -3.56 -5.12
C LYS A 330 -16.47 -2.21 -5.21
N VAL A 331 -15.32 -2.10 -4.53
CA VAL A 331 -14.55 -0.85 -4.49
C VAL A 331 -13.83 -0.63 -5.82
N ILE A 332 -13.26 -1.68 -6.41
CA ILE A 332 -12.66 -1.63 -7.76
C ILE A 332 -13.67 -1.08 -8.79
N ALA A 333 -14.89 -1.62 -8.79
CA ALA A 333 -15.94 -1.20 -9.71
C ALA A 333 -16.32 0.28 -9.55
N THR A 334 -16.17 0.83 -8.34
CA THR A 334 -16.51 2.20 -8.02
C THR A 334 -15.39 3.18 -8.41
N VAL A 335 -14.13 2.83 -8.15
CA VAL A 335 -12.96 3.67 -8.43
C VAL A 335 -12.65 3.72 -9.93
N GLY A 336 -12.64 2.55 -10.61
CA GLY A 336 -12.27 2.45 -12.02
C GLY A 336 -13.19 3.19 -12.99
N ARG A 337 -14.40 3.58 -12.55
CA ARG A 337 -15.38 4.32 -13.38
C ARG A 337 -15.47 5.81 -13.08
N LYS A 338 -14.94 6.30 -11.94
CA LYS A 338 -15.29 7.63 -11.39
C LYS A 338 -14.19 8.68 -11.44
N ILE A 339 -12.91 8.30 -11.55
CA ILE A 339 -11.81 9.27 -11.37
C ILE A 339 -11.46 9.97 -12.68
N THR A 340 -11.15 9.24 -13.75
CA THR A 340 -10.84 9.79 -15.09
C THR A 340 -11.04 8.71 -16.18
N GLU A 341 -11.27 9.11 -17.43
CA GLU A 341 -11.16 8.20 -18.58
C GLU A 341 -9.68 7.82 -18.77
N LEU A 342 -9.29 6.70 -18.18
CA LEU A 342 -7.94 6.18 -18.23
C LEU A 342 -7.78 5.31 -19.48
N THR A 343 -6.90 5.70 -20.39
CA THR A 343 -6.36 4.77 -21.39
C THR A 343 -5.23 3.95 -20.75
N PRO A 344 -4.90 2.75 -21.27
CA PRO A 344 -3.78 1.94 -20.75
C PRO A 344 -2.46 2.70 -20.59
N SER A 345 -2.09 3.55 -21.57
CA SER A 345 -0.90 4.40 -21.51
C SER A 345 -0.87 5.36 -20.31
N ARG A 346 -2.02 5.94 -19.95
CA ARG A 346 -2.20 6.83 -18.79
C ARG A 346 -2.16 6.07 -17.49
N GLY A 347 -2.87 4.93 -17.47
CA GLY A 347 -2.93 4.07 -16.30
C GLY A 347 -1.57 3.52 -15.93
N PHE A 348 -0.77 3.10 -16.92
CA PHE A 348 0.63 2.69 -16.73
C PHE A 348 1.45 3.77 -16.01
N ALA A 349 1.42 5.02 -16.50
CA ALA A 349 2.21 6.09 -15.91
C ALA A 349 1.78 6.42 -14.48
N ALA A 350 0.47 6.38 -14.21
CA ALA A 350 -0.07 6.57 -12.87
C ALA A 350 0.34 5.44 -11.91
N GLU A 351 0.20 4.17 -12.32
CA GLU A 351 0.56 3.01 -11.50
C GLU A 351 2.07 2.96 -11.22
N LEU A 352 2.92 3.17 -12.22
CA LEU A 352 4.37 3.14 -12.00
C LEU A 352 4.83 4.31 -11.13
N GLY A 353 4.29 5.51 -11.33
CA GLY A 353 4.58 6.67 -10.48
C GLY A 353 4.12 6.49 -9.03
N ALA A 354 2.93 5.92 -8.84
CA ALA A 354 2.40 5.59 -7.52
C ALA A 354 3.22 4.48 -6.85
N ALA A 355 3.46 3.36 -7.55
CA ALA A 355 4.23 2.24 -7.04
C ALA A 355 5.65 2.67 -6.66
N SER A 356 6.32 3.46 -7.49
CA SER A 356 7.65 4.01 -7.19
C SER A 356 7.63 4.85 -5.91
N THR A 357 6.60 5.65 -5.73
CA THR A 357 6.44 6.47 -4.52
C THR A 357 6.22 5.62 -3.28
N VAL A 358 5.33 4.63 -3.35
CA VAL A 358 5.06 3.69 -2.25
C VAL A 358 6.33 2.92 -1.88
N VAL A 359 7.08 2.48 -2.88
CA VAL A 359 8.35 1.80 -2.72
C VAL A 359 9.38 2.67 -2.00
N ILE A 360 9.57 3.93 -2.45
CA ILE A 360 10.51 4.87 -1.84
C ILE A 360 10.10 5.21 -0.40
N ALA A 361 8.82 5.47 -0.15
CA ALA A 361 8.31 5.76 1.18
C ALA A 361 8.44 4.56 2.12
N SER A 362 8.11 3.37 1.61
CA SER A 362 8.35 2.13 2.33
C SER A 362 9.84 2.05 2.68
N ALA A 363 10.75 2.31 1.72
CA ALA A 363 12.21 2.25 1.92
C ALA A 363 12.74 3.17 3.02
N THR A 364 12.08 4.30 3.28
CA THR A 364 12.40 5.18 4.40
C THR A 364 11.67 4.81 5.70
N GLY A 365 10.87 3.73 5.68
CA GLY A 365 10.07 3.26 6.80
C GLY A 365 8.86 4.13 7.12
N LEU A 366 8.53 5.10 6.25
CA LEU A 366 7.45 6.05 6.48
C LEU A 366 6.10 5.44 6.07
N PRO A 367 5.12 5.33 6.98
CA PRO A 367 3.79 4.86 6.62
C PRO A 367 3.07 5.95 5.84
N ILE A 368 2.80 5.69 4.57
CA ILE A 368 2.05 6.60 3.69
C ILE A 368 0.65 6.07 3.38
N SER A 369 -0.18 6.92 2.78
CA SER A 369 -1.48 6.56 2.22
C SER A 369 -1.33 6.21 0.75
N THR A 370 -1.51 4.94 0.41
CA THR A 370 -1.51 4.45 -0.99
C THR A 370 -2.66 5.06 -1.79
N THR A 371 -3.83 5.24 -1.16
CA THR A 371 -4.99 5.95 -1.75
C THR A 371 -4.62 7.35 -2.20
N HIS A 372 -3.93 8.14 -1.37
CA HIS A 372 -3.54 9.49 -1.76
C HIS A 372 -2.47 9.49 -2.85
N THR A 373 -1.53 8.55 -2.73
CA THR A 373 -0.43 8.39 -3.67
C THR A 373 -0.96 8.12 -5.08
N LEU A 374 -1.93 7.20 -5.20
CA LEU A 374 -2.60 6.95 -6.47
C LEU A 374 -3.35 8.19 -6.99
N VAL A 375 -4.11 8.86 -6.12
CA VAL A 375 -4.84 10.07 -6.52
C VAL A 375 -3.87 11.13 -7.05
N GLY A 376 -2.77 11.38 -6.34
CA GLY A 376 -1.69 12.26 -6.78
C GLY A 376 -1.12 11.85 -8.14
N ALA A 377 -0.85 10.55 -8.33
CA ALA A 377 -0.36 10.03 -9.60
C ALA A 377 -1.37 10.24 -10.76
N VAL A 378 -2.66 9.98 -10.53
CA VAL A 378 -3.71 10.21 -11.55
C VAL A 378 -3.85 11.70 -11.87
N LEU A 379 -3.73 12.57 -10.87
CA LEU A 379 -3.73 14.03 -11.09
C LEU A 379 -2.52 14.47 -11.91
N GLY A 380 -1.33 13.94 -11.63
CA GLY A 380 -0.12 14.20 -12.41
C GLY A 380 -0.29 13.87 -13.90
N VAL A 381 -0.84 12.70 -14.21
CA VAL A 381 -1.17 12.31 -15.59
C VAL A 381 -2.26 13.20 -16.18
N GLY A 382 -3.27 13.58 -15.38
CA GLY A 382 -4.32 14.52 -15.78
C GLY A 382 -3.78 15.89 -16.17
N PHE A 383 -2.86 16.45 -15.37
CA PHE A 383 -2.22 17.74 -15.64
C PHE A 383 -1.39 17.72 -16.93
N ALA A 384 -0.73 16.61 -17.25
CA ALA A 384 0.01 16.45 -18.50
C ALA A 384 -0.88 16.55 -19.76
N ARG A 385 -2.20 16.40 -19.61
CA ARG A 385 -3.20 16.55 -20.68
C ARG A 385 -3.92 17.91 -20.69
N GLY A 386 -3.74 18.72 -19.66
CA GLY A 386 -4.48 19.98 -19.44
C GLY A 386 -5.58 19.85 -18.38
N ILE A 387 -5.79 20.95 -17.64
CA ILE A 387 -6.62 21.03 -16.41
C ILE A 387 -8.08 20.59 -16.65
N GLY A 388 -8.62 20.76 -17.86
CA GLY A 388 -10.00 20.41 -18.21
C GLY A 388 -10.31 18.90 -18.19
N ALA A 389 -9.30 18.02 -18.17
CA ALA A 389 -9.49 16.57 -18.08
C ALA A 389 -9.77 16.07 -16.65
N ILE A 390 -9.73 16.97 -15.65
CA ILE A 390 -9.77 16.62 -14.23
C ILE A 390 -11.15 16.92 -13.64
N ASN A 391 -11.77 15.93 -12.99
CA ASN A 391 -13.03 16.12 -12.29
C ASN A 391 -12.81 16.66 -10.86
N LEU A 392 -12.77 17.99 -10.72
CA LEU A 392 -12.54 18.69 -9.45
C LEU A 392 -13.55 18.34 -8.35
N ARG A 393 -14.80 18.01 -8.71
CA ARG A 393 -15.81 17.56 -7.74
C ARG A 393 -15.41 16.22 -7.12
N THR A 394 -14.95 15.26 -7.93
CA THR A 394 -14.52 13.95 -7.45
C THR A 394 -13.31 14.07 -6.53
N ILE A 395 -12.37 14.96 -6.87
CA ILE A 395 -11.22 15.28 -6.01
C ILE A 395 -11.68 15.82 -4.66
N GLY A 396 -12.59 16.80 -4.65
CA GLY A 396 -13.13 17.35 -3.40
C GLY A 396 -13.79 16.30 -2.50
N VAL A 397 -14.52 15.35 -3.08
CA VAL A 397 -15.12 14.22 -2.34
C VAL A 397 -14.03 13.31 -1.74
N ILE A 398 -12.98 13.02 -2.50
CA ILE A 398 -11.84 12.23 -2.03
C ILE A 398 -11.15 12.94 -0.85
N PHE A 399 -10.82 14.22 -0.97
CA PHE A 399 -10.23 15.00 0.13
C PHE A 399 -11.12 15.02 1.38
N MET A 400 -12.44 15.15 1.22
CA MET A 400 -13.38 15.08 2.34
C MET A 400 -13.36 13.70 3.01
N SER A 401 -13.27 12.62 2.23
CA SER A 401 -13.14 11.28 2.80
C SER A 401 -11.92 11.16 3.70
N TRP A 402 -10.79 11.79 3.33
CA TRP A 402 -9.55 11.77 4.08
C TRP A 402 -9.67 12.48 5.43
N ILE A 403 -10.36 13.62 5.46
CA ILE A 403 -10.64 14.39 6.68
C ILE A 403 -11.54 13.58 7.61
N ILE A 404 -12.53 12.87 7.09
CA ILE A 404 -13.50 12.11 7.88
C ILE A 404 -12.90 10.83 8.47
N THR A 405 -11.99 10.16 7.76
CA THR A 405 -11.35 8.90 8.20
C THR A 405 -10.66 9.01 9.55
N LEU A 406 -9.93 10.10 9.79
CA LEU A 406 -9.11 10.29 10.99
C LEU A 406 -9.98 10.37 12.27
N PRO A 407 -10.98 11.27 12.36
CA PRO A 407 -11.92 11.30 13.47
C PRO A 407 -12.74 10.01 13.61
N ALA A 408 -13.14 9.38 12.51
CA ALA A 408 -13.90 8.14 12.57
C ALA A 408 -13.10 7.02 13.25
N GLY A 409 -11.83 6.84 12.87
CA GLY A 409 -10.93 5.90 13.52
C GLY A 409 -10.69 6.24 14.99
N ALA A 410 -10.41 7.51 15.29
CA ALA A 410 -10.17 7.99 16.65
C ALA A 410 -11.37 7.74 17.59
N CYS A 411 -12.57 8.15 17.19
CA CYS A 411 -13.78 8.01 18.01
C CYS A 411 -14.12 6.54 18.29
N LEU A 412 -14.04 5.68 17.27
CA LEU A 412 -14.28 4.24 17.44
C LEU A 412 -13.23 3.61 18.37
N ALA A 413 -11.96 4.00 18.24
CA ALA A 413 -10.89 3.48 19.09
C ALA A 413 -11.05 3.90 20.55
N ILE A 414 -11.47 5.14 20.81
CA ILE A 414 -11.76 5.64 22.17
C ILE A 414 -12.88 4.79 22.80
N ILE A 415 -13.96 4.54 22.07
CA ILE A 415 -15.08 3.73 22.55
C ILE A 415 -14.63 2.31 22.89
N PHE A 416 -13.91 1.64 21.98
CA PHE A 416 -13.42 0.29 22.21
C PHE A 416 -12.37 0.21 23.32
N PHE A 417 -11.57 1.26 23.51
CA PHE A 417 -10.57 1.30 24.57
C PHE A 417 -11.23 1.27 25.95
N PHE A 418 -12.22 2.12 26.19
CA PHE A 418 -12.94 2.12 27.46
C PHE A 418 -13.79 0.86 27.65
N LEU A 419 -14.28 0.25 26.55
CA LEU A 419 -14.93 -1.05 26.60
C LEU A 419 -13.97 -2.14 27.11
N PHE A 420 -12.77 -2.28 26.52
CA PHE A 420 -11.80 -3.28 26.97
C PHE A 420 -11.29 -2.99 28.37
N LYS A 421 -11.05 -1.73 28.71
CA LYS A 421 -10.70 -1.33 30.08
C LYS A 421 -11.79 -1.71 31.09
N GLY A 422 -13.07 -1.60 30.73
CA GLY A 422 -14.18 -2.02 31.60
C GLY A 422 -14.39 -3.53 31.69
N ILE A 423 -13.96 -4.31 30.69
CA ILE A 423 -14.09 -5.77 30.67
C ILE A 423 -12.94 -6.45 31.44
N PHE A 424 -11.72 -5.94 31.30
CA PHE A 424 -10.49 -6.60 31.75
C PHE A 424 -9.72 -5.82 32.82
N GLY A 425 -10.11 -4.58 33.11
CA GLY A 425 -9.40 -3.68 34.02
C GLY A 425 -10.05 -3.51 35.39
#